data_AF-A0A1Z4J991-F1
#
_entry.id   AF-A0A1Z4J991-F1
#
_cell.length_a   1.000
_cell.length_b   1.000
_cell.length_c   1.000
_cell.angle_alpha   90.00
_cell.angle_beta   90.00
_cell.angle_gamma   90.00
#
_symmetry.space_group_name_H-M   'P 1'
#
loop_
_entity.id
_entity.type
_entity.pdbx_description
1 polymer ?
#
loop_
_entity_poly.entity_id
_entity_poly.type
_entity_poly.pdbx_seq_one_letter_code
_entity_poly.pdbx_strand_id
1 'polypeptide(L)'
;MSWVERKQFGHIKRSIGHRIGELLVVLYLAEVIQKKGGIMGGGKSELKLLACQRGEQNWSTITAEEVIPSEEANKFSPGSLLLVDLTGNKQVQRVQEAGRPIANILQTFSRLQEKIRTKEEEIEQWNESLTYQSQELTRREMEMEARQEELQQLEIECQQMEQQRQEFQAVREEVMRQQEELERNRQEMAGAWEQLQGQRQQLEERKEELLGACVLDEAKAQELCHMLDRFTESATLPETVRQCNELVDYQQNLLSHHWQILEEQRQLTEQMRQEVGQKADYVAEQWHIWNQAQESLENAKIEIKSQQSVLKSQQEIAQSLTAQIQYHSDLHQHLQTAIAGGGGEVQVDIQELENLPIEELKSIVQSLQGEFDQSSQFVHGQEEELRLKEKEIQELKNRIAQASEFDRMSLENELTDEQDAYEFLNQTLVGQRRSLREKELQLRQHKAVLIRRGGAEADQDSGLDLSIVFAQIEAQRQKQSEELQQVEARIREIESAIQQAQDYVNSQSGEQEAKRNELKQLEEALQSQRVSAAELAGRVALYQEMLQPIQDSITTMRQHLEVIAQSGGQHSAIEDMKRAITELTRKPEFAMA
;
A
#
# COMPACT_ATOMS: atom_id res chain seq x y z
N MET A 1 -21.28 -15.70 65.51
CA MET A 1 -20.63 -16.50 66.56
C MET A 1 -20.92 -15.90 67.92
N SER A 2 -21.53 -16.70 68.80
CA SER A 2 -22.03 -16.25 70.10
C SER A 2 -20.89 -16.04 71.12
N TRP A 3 -21.16 -15.26 72.16
CA TRP A 3 -20.21 -15.00 73.26
C TRP A 3 -19.77 -16.31 73.97
N VAL A 4 -20.54 -17.39 73.84
CA VAL A 4 -20.25 -18.73 74.36
C VAL A 4 -19.19 -19.45 73.50
N GLU A 5 -19.21 -19.26 72.18
CA GLU A 5 -18.20 -19.84 71.27
C GLU A 5 -16.81 -19.22 71.46
N ARG A 6 -16.73 -17.91 71.81
CA ARG A 6 -15.44 -17.27 72.14
C ARG A 6 -14.83 -17.76 73.45
N LYS A 7 -15.64 -18.12 74.46
CA LYS A 7 -15.15 -18.67 75.73
C LYS A 7 -14.69 -20.12 75.62
N GLN A 8 -15.38 -20.94 74.82
CA GLN A 8 -14.94 -22.32 74.55
C GLN A 8 -13.65 -22.36 73.71
N PHE A 9 -13.50 -21.50 72.69
CA PHE A 9 -12.23 -21.37 71.97
C PHE A 9 -11.09 -20.84 72.85
N GLY A 10 -11.37 -19.96 73.81
CA GLY A 10 -10.38 -19.45 74.77
C GLY A 10 -9.89 -20.51 75.77
N HIS A 11 -10.78 -21.37 76.26
CA HIS A 11 -10.40 -22.47 77.16
C HIS A 11 -9.71 -23.63 76.43
N ILE A 12 -10.08 -23.91 75.18
CA ILE A 12 -9.39 -24.90 74.35
C ILE A 12 -7.99 -24.38 73.96
N LYS A 13 -7.83 -23.10 73.60
CA LYS A 13 -6.49 -22.50 73.38
C LYS A 13 -5.62 -22.48 74.64
N ARG A 14 -6.18 -22.24 75.83
CA ARG A 14 -5.41 -22.27 77.09
C ARG A 14 -5.09 -23.69 77.57
N SER A 15 -6.00 -24.65 77.39
CA SER A 15 -5.76 -26.05 77.77
C SER A 15 -4.79 -26.74 76.81
N ILE A 16 -4.81 -26.39 75.53
CA ILE A 16 -3.82 -26.83 74.53
C ILE A 16 -2.49 -26.09 74.74
N GLY A 17 -2.53 -24.78 75.03
CA GLY A 17 -1.33 -23.98 75.34
C GLY A 17 -0.60 -24.39 76.63
N HIS A 18 -1.32 -24.82 77.68
CA HIS A 18 -0.69 -25.33 78.91
C HIS A 18 -0.22 -26.79 78.79
N ARG A 19 -0.97 -27.68 78.11
CA ARG A 19 -0.50 -29.07 77.92
C ARG A 19 0.60 -29.23 76.88
N ILE A 20 0.77 -28.27 75.96
CA ILE A 20 1.91 -28.25 75.03
C ILE A 20 3.15 -27.63 75.69
N GLY A 21 3.00 -26.80 76.73
CA GLY A 21 4.12 -26.19 77.46
C GLY A 21 4.89 -27.13 78.39
N GLU A 22 4.31 -28.26 78.81
CA GLU A 22 4.93 -29.17 79.80
C GLU A 22 5.61 -30.42 79.21
N LEU A 23 5.66 -30.56 77.88
CA LEU A 23 6.37 -31.67 77.21
C LEU A 23 7.17 -31.25 75.97
N LEU A 24 7.30 -29.94 75.72
CA LEU A 24 8.18 -29.43 74.68
C LEU A 24 9.62 -29.46 75.19
N VAL A 25 10.28 -30.58 74.89
CA VAL A 25 11.72 -30.65 74.85
C VAL A 25 12.17 -29.78 73.68
N VAL A 26 12.91 -28.73 73.97
CA VAL A 26 13.47 -27.85 72.94
C VAL A 26 14.96 -28.15 72.85
N LEU A 27 15.44 -28.31 71.62
CA LEU A 27 16.83 -28.60 71.34
C LEU A 27 17.64 -27.30 71.29
N TYR A 28 18.70 -27.24 72.09
CA TYR A 28 19.62 -26.11 72.16
C TYR A 28 21.01 -26.51 71.71
N LEU A 29 21.71 -25.60 71.05
CA LEU A 29 23.16 -25.64 70.87
C LEU A 29 23.80 -24.86 72.02
N ALA A 30 24.75 -25.48 72.72
CA ALA A 30 25.41 -24.88 73.87
C ALA A 30 26.92 -25.13 73.87
N GLU A 31 27.67 -24.25 74.53
CA GLU A 31 29.11 -24.37 74.77
C GLU A 31 29.40 -24.67 76.24
N VAL A 32 30.35 -25.57 76.50
CA VAL A 32 30.78 -25.90 77.88
C VAL A 32 31.72 -24.83 78.43
N ILE A 33 31.37 -24.24 79.56
CA ILE A 33 32.17 -23.25 80.30
C ILE A 33 32.51 -23.81 81.69
N GLN A 34 33.76 -23.67 82.15
CA GLN A 34 34.16 -24.02 83.51
C GLN A 34 34.41 -22.77 84.36
N LYS A 35 33.79 -22.70 85.54
CA LYS A 35 34.14 -21.69 86.55
C LYS A 35 35.27 -22.21 87.44
N LYS A 36 36.31 -21.39 87.64
CA LYS A 36 37.36 -21.63 88.65
C LYS A 36 36.74 -21.55 90.05
N GLY A 37 36.61 -22.69 90.73
CA GLY A 37 36.10 -22.79 92.11
C GLY A 37 37.20 -22.59 93.16
N GLY A 38 36.87 -21.89 94.25
CA GLY A 38 37.75 -21.67 95.41
C GLY A 38 38.01 -22.91 96.27
N ILE A 39 38.92 -22.76 97.23
CA ILE A 39 39.72 -23.77 97.97
C ILE A 39 38.97 -24.94 98.66
N MET A 40 37.64 -25.07 98.59
CA MET A 40 36.94 -26.21 99.21
C MET A 40 35.67 -26.67 98.48
N GLY A 41 35.72 -26.85 97.16
CA GLY A 41 34.65 -27.53 96.41
C GLY A 41 34.88 -27.56 94.90
N GLY A 42 34.73 -28.75 94.29
CA GLY A 42 35.07 -29.04 92.89
C GLY A 42 34.47 -28.09 91.85
N GLY A 43 35.22 -27.86 90.76
CA GLY A 43 34.80 -27.02 89.64
C GLY A 43 33.49 -27.53 89.03
N LYS A 44 32.51 -26.63 88.88
CA LYS A 44 31.23 -26.93 88.24
C LYS A 44 31.28 -26.44 86.79
N SER A 45 30.97 -27.32 85.85
CA SER A 45 30.77 -26.95 84.45
C SER A 45 29.36 -26.38 84.26
N GLU A 46 29.26 -25.33 83.47
CA GLU A 46 28.02 -24.67 83.09
C GLU A 46 27.89 -24.68 81.55
N LEU A 47 26.66 -24.64 81.04
CA LEU A 47 26.35 -24.66 79.61
C LEU A 47 25.88 -23.26 79.18
N LYS A 48 26.62 -22.60 78.29
CA LYS A 48 26.20 -21.34 77.66
C LYS A 48 25.39 -21.64 76.41
N LEU A 49 24.12 -21.23 76.38
CA LEU A 49 23.23 -21.46 75.23
C LEU A 49 23.57 -20.50 74.08
N LEU A 50 23.64 -21.01 72.86
CA LEU A 50 24.02 -20.26 71.65
C LEU A 50 22.86 -20.13 70.65
N ALA A 51 22.12 -21.21 70.42
CA ALA A 51 20.98 -21.23 69.50
C ALA A 51 19.91 -22.24 69.95
N CYS A 52 18.65 -22.02 69.57
CA CYS A 52 17.57 -22.97 69.81
C CYS A 52 16.81 -23.30 68.52
N GLN A 53 16.39 -24.55 68.40
CA GLN A 53 15.59 -25.03 67.28
C GLN A 53 14.11 -24.66 67.48
N ARG A 54 13.55 -23.83 66.60
CA ARG A 54 12.15 -23.34 66.63
C ARG A 54 11.21 -24.04 65.63
N GLY A 55 11.66 -25.13 65.02
CA GLY A 55 10.90 -25.99 64.08
C GLY A 55 11.81 -27.08 63.50
N GLU A 56 11.31 -28.01 62.70
CA GLU A 56 12.10 -29.17 62.22
C GLU A 56 13.42 -28.80 61.54
N GLN A 57 13.51 -27.61 60.93
CA GLN A 57 14.74 -27.09 60.29
C GLN A 57 14.94 -25.58 60.47
N ASN A 58 14.57 -25.02 61.63
CA ASN A 58 14.77 -23.59 61.86
C ASN A 58 15.50 -23.35 63.18
N TRP A 59 16.65 -22.68 63.11
CA TRP A 59 17.49 -22.35 64.26
C TRP A 59 17.49 -20.85 64.49
N SER A 60 17.31 -20.44 65.73
CA SER A 60 17.35 -19.04 66.14
C SER A 60 18.46 -18.81 67.14
N THR A 61 19.24 -17.75 66.95
CA THR A 61 20.33 -17.36 67.86
C THR A 61 19.77 -16.87 69.18
N ILE A 62 20.48 -17.17 70.26
CA ILE A 62 20.12 -16.73 71.62
C ILE A 62 21.04 -15.56 71.94
N THR A 63 20.48 -14.35 71.92
CA THR A 63 21.23 -13.11 72.10
C THR A 63 21.52 -12.78 73.58
N ALA A 64 20.83 -13.45 74.51
CA ALA A 64 21.08 -13.32 75.94
C ALA A 64 22.17 -14.32 76.36
N GLU A 65 23.13 -13.89 77.20
CA GLU A 65 24.11 -14.80 77.82
C GLU A 65 23.42 -15.69 78.86
N GLU A 66 22.74 -16.71 78.37
CA GLU A 66 21.97 -17.63 79.18
C GLU A 66 22.82 -18.85 79.53
N VAL A 67 23.07 -19.05 80.81
CA VAL A 67 23.96 -20.09 81.34
C VAL A 67 23.20 -21.02 82.27
N ILE A 68 23.26 -22.32 81.98
CA ILE A 68 22.55 -23.36 82.74
C ILE A 68 23.58 -24.28 83.44
N PRO A 69 23.48 -24.48 84.77
CA PRO A 69 24.36 -25.41 85.46
C PRO A 69 24.03 -26.85 85.07
N SER A 70 25.06 -27.66 84.75
CA SER A 70 24.87 -29.07 84.36
C SER A 70 26.01 -29.94 84.87
N GLU A 71 25.68 -30.95 85.68
CA GLU A 71 26.66 -31.92 86.18
C GLU A 71 27.14 -32.88 85.08
N GLU A 72 26.31 -33.13 84.06
CA GLU A 72 26.66 -33.95 82.89
C GLU A 72 27.69 -33.29 81.97
N ALA A 73 27.77 -31.95 82.01
CA ALA A 73 28.75 -31.17 81.25
C ALA A 73 30.19 -31.37 81.75
N ASN A 74 30.40 -31.88 82.97
CA ASN A 74 31.73 -32.17 83.52
C ASN A 74 32.48 -33.29 82.77
N LYS A 75 31.78 -34.06 81.93
CA LYS A 75 32.35 -35.14 81.10
C LYS A 75 33.04 -34.61 79.83
N PHE A 76 32.88 -33.33 79.52
CA PHE A 76 33.35 -32.71 78.28
C PHE A 76 34.36 -31.59 78.58
N SER A 77 35.29 -31.36 77.67
CA SER A 77 36.29 -30.28 77.81
C SER A 77 35.65 -28.89 77.66
N PRO A 78 36.19 -27.86 78.32
CA PRO A 78 35.80 -26.47 78.06
C PRO A 78 35.86 -26.14 76.56
N GLY A 79 34.88 -25.39 76.05
CA GLY A 79 34.76 -25.02 74.63
C GLY A 79 34.10 -26.08 73.72
N SER A 80 33.68 -27.22 74.27
CA SER A 80 32.97 -28.24 73.48
C SER A 80 31.55 -27.80 73.15
N LEU A 81 31.13 -27.98 71.90
CA LEU A 81 29.77 -27.73 71.45
C LEU A 81 28.88 -28.95 71.68
N LEU A 82 27.78 -28.74 72.40
CA LEU A 82 26.84 -29.78 72.80
C LEU A 82 25.43 -29.43 72.35
N LEU A 83 24.70 -30.46 71.91
CA LEU A 83 23.27 -30.41 71.73
C LEU A 83 22.59 -30.82 73.03
N VAL A 84 21.74 -29.95 73.54
CA VAL A 84 21.14 -30.05 74.87
C VAL A 84 19.63 -29.99 74.75
N ASP A 85 18.98 -31.05 75.18
CA ASP A 85 17.54 -31.13 75.31
C ASP A 85 17.15 -30.49 76.65
N LEU A 86 16.46 -29.35 76.59
CA LEU A 86 15.94 -28.67 77.77
C LEU A 86 14.43 -28.85 77.88
N THR A 87 13.96 -29.14 79.08
CA THR A 87 12.54 -29.10 79.41
C THR A 87 12.02 -27.65 79.49
N GLY A 88 10.70 -27.45 79.50
CA GLY A 88 10.08 -26.12 79.65
C GLY A 88 10.54 -25.33 80.90
N ASN A 89 11.13 -26.00 81.89
CA ASN A 89 11.71 -25.40 83.10
C ASN A 89 13.24 -25.20 83.03
N LYS A 90 13.84 -25.30 81.85
CA LYS A 90 15.30 -25.15 81.62
C LYS A 90 16.16 -26.15 82.38
N GLN A 91 15.61 -27.33 82.67
CA GLN A 91 16.37 -28.45 83.21
C GLN A 91 16.92 -29.31 82.07
N VAL A 92 18.18 -29.71 82.20
CA VAL A 92 18.90 -30.58 81.25
C VAL A 92 18.32 -31.98 81.30
N GLN A 93 17.79 -32.46 80.18
CA GLN A 93 17.24 -33.80 80.04
C GLN A 93 18.19 -34.75 79.31
N ARG A 94 18.92 -34.25 78.31
CA ARG A 94 19.90 -35.02 77.55
C ARG A 94 21.00 -34.10 77.02
N VAL A 95 22.24 -34.59 77.07
CA VAL A 95 23.43 -33.91 76.53
C VAL A 95 24.10 -34.81 75.50
N GLN A 96 24.39 -34.29 74.31
CA GLN A 96 25.07 -35.00 73.22
C GLN A 96 26.11 -34.10 72.55
N GLU A 97 27.14 -34.69 71.96
CA GLU A 97 28.12 -33.96 71.18
C GLU A 97 27.49 -33.42 69.88
N ALA A 98 27.68 -32.13 69.60
CA ALA A 98 26.97 -31.45 68.52
C ALA A 98 27.59 -31.63 67.12
N GLY A 99 28.82 -32.14 67.03
CA GLY A 99 29.59 -32.16 65.77
C GLY A 99 28.87 -32.86 64.61
N ARG A 100 28.49 -34.14 64.77
CA ARG A 100 27.81 -34.91 63.71
C ARG A 100 26.39 -34.40 63.40
N PRO A 101 25.54 -34.10 64.40
CA PRO A 101 24.20 -33.56 64.14
C PRO A 101 24.20 -32.21 63.43
N ILE A 102 25.09 -31.28 63.79
CA ILE A 102 25.21 -29.98 63.10
C ILE A 102 25.61 -30.20 61.64
N ALA A 103 26.58 -31.09 61.37
CA ALA A 103 26.99 -31.41 60.01
C ALA A 103 25.80 -31.94 59.17
N ASN A 104 24.95 -32.79 59.74
CA ASN A 104 23.75 -33.29 59.05
C ASN A 104 22.70 -32.20 58.79
N ILE A 105 22.52 -31.26 59.72
CA ILE A 105 21.58 -30.13 59.55
C ILE A 105 22.08 -29.21 58.43
N LEU A 106 23.37 -28.86 58.42
CA LEU A 106 23.99 -28.07 57.35
C LEU A 106 23.87 -28.76 55.99
N GLN A 107 24.08 -30.08 55.94
CA GLN A 107 23.88 -30.87 54.73
C GLN A 107 22.42 -30.86 54.25
N THR A 108 21.45 -30.93 55.17
CA THR A 108 20.02 -30.92 54.83
C THR A 108 19.56 -29.55 54.35
N PHE A 109 20.03 -28.47 54.99
CA PHE A 109 19.78 -27.10 54.57
C PHE A 109 20.32 -26.83 53.17
N SER A 110 21.56 -27.27 52.91
CA SER A 110 22.19 -27.17 51.59
C SER A 110 21.36 -27.86 50.51
N ARG A 111 20.83 -29.06 50.77
CA ARG A 111 19.95 -29.78 49.84
C ARG A 111 18.59 -29.10 49.61
N LEU A 112 18.03 -28.43 50.61
CA LEU A 112 16.75 -27.72 50.47
C LEU A 112 16.91 -26.41 49.72
N GLN A 113 17.98 -25.68 49.99
CA GLN A 113 18.37 -24.50 49.22
C GLN A 113 18.57 -24.85 47.75
N GLU A 114 19.23 -25.98 47.48
CA GLU A 114 19.39 -26.51 46.13
C GLU A 114 18.04 -26.83 45.46
N LYS A 115 17.10 -27.48 46.16
CA LYS A 115 15.75 -27.75 45.62
C LYS A 115 14.90 -26.51 45.38
N ILE A 116 14.97 -25.51 46.26
CA ILE A 116 14.23 -24.25 46.10
C ILE A 116 14.77 -23.53 44.86
N ARG A 117 16.10 -23.47 44.73
CA ARG A 117 16.76 -22.93 43.53
C ARG A 117 16.30 -23.65 42.26
N THR A 118 16.24 -24.99 42.26
CA THR A 118 15.73 -25.74 41.10
C THR A 118 14.26 -25.41 40.79
N LYS A 119 13.41 -25.17 41.79
CA LYS A 119 12.00 -24.81 41.57
C LYS A 119 11.81 -23.36 41.10
N GLU A 120 12.63 -22.44 41.59
CA GLU A 120 12.70 -21.09 41.07
C GLU A 120 13.14 -21.11 39.60
N GLU A 121 14.16 -21.90 39.27
CA GLU A 121 14.60 -22.14 37.89
C GLU A 121 13.50 -22.74 37.00
N GLU A 122 12.70 -23.70 37.49
CA GLU A 122 11.55 -24.25 36.75
C GLU A 122 10.43 -23.22 36.52
N ILE A 123 10.14 -22.36 37.51
CA ILE A 123 9.12 -21.31 37.41
C ILE A 123 9.58 -20.21 36.45
N GLU A 124 10.86 -19.84 36.51
CA GLU A 124 11.48 -18.90 35.57
C GLU A 124 11.34 -19.42 34.14
N GLN A 125 11.68 -20.70 33.91
CA GLN A 125 11.53 -21.36 32.61
C GLN A 125 10.06 -21.37 32.12
N TRP A 126 9.09 -21.57 33.02
CA TRP A 126 7.68 -21.51 32.65
C TRP A 126 7.24 -20.09 32.28
N ASN A 127 7.69 -19.07 33.02
CA ASN A 127 7.41 -17.67 32.71
C ASN A 127 8.03 -17.25 31.37
N GLU A 128 9.27 -17.68 31.10
CA GLU A 128 9.94 -17.48 29.81
C GLU A 128 9.13 -18.13 28.68
N SER A 129 8.68 -19.38 28.88
CA SER A 129 7.89 -20.09 27.87
C SER A 129 6.53 -19.44 27.60
N LEU A 130 5.86 -18.92 28.62
CA LEU A 130 4.56 -18.27 28.48
C LEU A 130 4.69 -16.90 27.82
N THR A 131 5.76 -16.17 28.16
CA THR A 131 6.08 -14.88 27.54
C THR A 131 6.41 -15.06 26.07
N TYR A 132 7.20 -16.08 25.74
CA TYR A 132 7.50 -16.46 24.36
C TYR A 132 6.23 -16.85 23.59
N GLN A 133 5.36 -17.69 24.18
CA GLN A 133 4.09 -18.06 23.55
C GLN A 133 3.16 -16.87 23.32
N SER A 134 3.11 -15.91 24.24
CA SER A 134 2.34 -14.68 24.07
C SER A 134 2.89 -13.81 22.94
N GLN A 135 4.21 -13.64 22.88
CA GLN A 135 4.87 -12.84 21.84
C GLN A 135 4.72 -13.47 20.46
N GLU A 136 4.83 -14.80 20.38
CA GLU A 136 4.65 -15.56 19.15
C GLU A 136 3.19 -15.51 18.66
N LEU A 137 2.22 -15.50 19.57
CA LEU A 137 0.81 -15.26 19.23
C LEU A 137 0.60 -13.86 18.66
N THR A 138 1.13 -12.81 19.30
CA THR A 138 1.03 -11.43 18.78
C THR A 138 1.73 -11.30 17.42
N ARG A 139 2.89 -11.93 17.24
CA ARG A 139 3.60 -11.97 15.95
C ARG A 139 2.74 -12.61 14.86
N ARG A 140 2.14 -13.77 15.16
CA ARG A 140 1.28 -14.47 14.19
C ARG A 140 0.00 -13.72 13.88
N GLU A 141 -0.59 -13.02 14.84
CA GLU A 141 -1.73 -12.13 14.58
C GLU A 141 -1.33 -11.02 13.60
N MET A 142 -0.20 -10.35 13.84
CA MET A 142 0.29 -9.30 12.92
C MET A 142 0.63 -9.84 11.52
N GLU A 143 1.22 -11.04 11.43
CA GLU A 143 1.53 -11.67 10.14
C GLU A 143 0.24 -12.07 9.39
N MET A 144 -0.76 -12.60 10.10
CA MET A 144 -2.05 -12.91 9.48
C MET A 144 -2.78 -11.66 9.01
N GLU A 145 -2.70 -10.56 9.75
CA GLU A 145 -3.29 -9.27 9.36
C GLU A 145 -2.57 -8.70 8.12
N ALA A 146 -1.24 -8.73 8.08
CA ALA A 146 -0.46 -8.32 6.92
C ALA A 146 -0.77 -9.18 5.67
N ARG A 147 -0.84 -10.51 5.82
CA ARG A 147 -1.25 -11.40 4.71
C ARG A 147 -2.69 -11.15 4.26
N GLN A 148 -3.57 -10.76 5.18
CA GLN A 148 -4.96 -10.42 4.85
C GLN A 148 -5.04 -9.10 4.07
N GLU A 149 -4.21 -8.11 4.40
CA GLU A 149 -4.07 -6.87 3.61
C GLU A 149 -3.49 -7.14 2.22
N GLU A 150 -2.46 -7.98 2.11
CA GLU A 150 -1.90 -8.40 0.81
C GLU A 150 -2.94 -9.13 -0.05
N LEU A 151 -3.71 -10.05 0.54
CA LEU A 151 -4.80 -10.73 -0.17
C LEU A 151 -5.89 -9.76 -0.62
N GLN A 152 -6.24 -8.76 0.19
CA GLN A 152 -7.19 -7.72 -0.22
C GLN A 152 -6.65 -6.87 -1.37
N GLN A 153 -5.37 -6.51 -1.35
CA GLN A 153 -4.73 -5.80 -2.47
C GLN A 153 -4.74 -6.64 -3.74
N LEU A 154 -4.38 -7.92 -3.65
CA LEU A 154 -4.41 -8.84 -4.78
C LEU A 154 -5.84 -9.05 -5.32
N GLU A 155 -6.85 -9.10 -4.45
CA GLU A 155 -8.26 -9.16 -4.88
C GLU A 155 -8.67 -7.89 -5.62
N ILE A 156 -8.27 -6.71 -5.15
CA ILE A 156 -8.52 -5.43 -5.84
C ILE A 156 -7.82 -5.41 -7.19
N GLU A 157 -6.55 -5.82 -7.26
CA GLU A 157 -5.80 -5.89 -8.52
C GLU A 157 -6.41 -6.89 -9.50
N CYS A 158 -6.85 -8.06 -9.02
CA CYS A 158 -7.57 -9.04 -9.85
C CYS A 158 -8.89 -8.48 -10.37
N GLN A 159 -9.65 -7.76 -9.54
CA GLN A 159 -10.90 -7.11 -9.96
C GLN A 159 -10.63 -6.02 -11.00
N GLN A 160 -9.59 -5.20 -10.83
CA GLN A 160 -9.18 -4.19 -11.79
C GLN A 160 -8.73 -4.82 -13.11
N MET A 161 -7.94 -5.90 -13.08
CA MET A 161 -7.54 -6.62 -14.28
C MET A 161 -8.73 -7.26 -15.00
N GLU A 162 -9.69 -7.83 -14.27
CA GLU A 162 -10.90 -8.38 -14.86
C GLU A 162 -11.78 -7.28 -15.48
N GLN A 163 -11.92 -6.12 -14.82
CA GLN A 163 -12.59 -4.95 -15.39
C GLN A 163 -11.91 -4.47 -16.67
N GLN A 164 -10.59 -4.30 -16.66
CA GLN A 164 -9.83 -3.93 -17.85
C GLN A 164 -9.98 -4.97 -18.97
N ARG A 165 -10.03 -6.26 -18.65
CA ARG A 165 -10.26 -7.33 -19.63
C ARG A 165 -11.66 -7.26 -20.21
N GLN A 166 -12.67 -7.00 -19.39
CA GLN A 166 -14.05 -6.84 -19.85
C GLN A 166 -14.22 -5.59 -20.71
N GLU A 167 -13.62 -4.47 -20.33
CA GLU A 167 -13.57 -3.25 -21.14
C GLU A 167 -12.87 -3.50 -22.47
N PHE A 168 -11.72 -4.20 -22.46
CA PHE A 168 -11.02 -4.55 -23.70
C PHE A 168 -11.85 -5.49 -24.58
N GLN A 169 -12.56 -6.45 -24.00
CA GLN A 169 -13.48 -7.32 -24.73
C GLN A 169 -14.66 -6.51 -25.30
N ALA A 170 -15.27 -5.64 -24.53
CA ALA A 170 -16.36 -4.77 -24.97
C ALA A 170 -15.92 -3.82 -26.09
N VAL A 171 -14.74 -3.20 -25.97
CA VAL A 171 -14.12 -2.39 -27.03
C VAL A 171 -13.85 -3.24 -28.27
N ARG A 172 -13.37 -4.47 -28.11
CA ARG A 172 -13.12 -5.37 -29.25
C ARG A 172 -14.42 -5.79 -29.93
N GLU A 173 -15.47 -6.08 -29.17
CA GLU A 173 -16.80 -6.40 -29.69
C GLU A 173 -17.42 -5.19 -30.39
N GLU A 174 -17.31 -4.00 -29.82
CA GLU A 174 -17.77 -2.76 -30.45
C GLU A 174 -16.96 -2.45 -31.72
N VAL A 175 -15.65 -2.67 -31.72
CA VAL A 175 -14.82 -2.55 -32.95
C VAL A 175 -15.26 -3.56 -34.01
N MET A 176 -15.52 -4.82 -33.64
CA MET A 176 -16.03 -5.82 -34.58
C MET A 176 -17.41 -5.44 -35.10
N ARG A 177 -18.30 -4.94 -34.24
CA ARG A 177 -19.63 -4.47 -34.61
C ARG A 177 -19.54 -3.24 -35.52
N GLN A 178 -18.67 -2.29 -35.22
CA GLN A 178 -18.40 -1.14 -36.08
C GLN A 178 -17.80 -1.57 -37.42
N GLN A 179 -16.93 -2.58 -37.44
CA GLN A 179 -16.43 -3.17 -38.69
C GLN A 179 -17.54 -3.84 -39.49
N GLU A 180 -18.43 -4.60 -38.85
CA GLU A 180 -19.59 -5.20 -39.50
C GLU A 180 -20.59 -4.15 -39.99
N GLU A 181 -20.85 -3.10 -39.20
CA GLU A 181 -21.67 -1.96 -39.60
C GLU A 181 -20.99 -1.17 -40.72
N LEU A 182 -19.67 -1.00 -40.72
CA LEU A 182 -18.95 -0.40 -41.83
C LEU A 182 -19.00 -1.27 -43.08
N GLU A 183 -18.89 -2.59 -42.97
CA GLU A 183 -18.98 -3.49 -44.11
C GLU A 183 -20.42 -3.57 -44.63
N ARG A 184 -21.43 -3.54 -43.75
CA ARG A 184 -22.84 -3.40 -44.10
C ARG A 184 -23.11 -2.07 -44.76
N ASN A 185 -22.69 -0.95 -44.16
CA ASN A 185 -22.77 0.38 -44.74
C ASN A 185 -22.03 0.42 -46.07
N ARG A 186 -20.90 -0.28 -46.22
CA ARG A 186 -20.18 -0.38 -47.50
C ARG A 186 -20.96 -1.20 -48.51
N GLN A 187 -21.60 -2.30 -48.11
CA GLN A 187 -22.47 -3.11 -48.97
C GLN A 187 -23.77 -2.39 -49.31
N GLU A 188 -24.34 -1.64 -48.38
CA GLU A 188 -25.51 -0.77 -48.56
C GLU A 188 -25.15 0.43 -49.41
N MET A 189 -23.97 1.02 -49.25
CA MET A 189 -23.46 2.09 -50.12
C MET A 189 -23.09 1.52 -51.48
N ALA A 190 -22.59 0.30 -51.58
CA ALA A 190 -22.32 -0.39 -52.86
C ALA A 190 -23.64 -0.76 -53.55
N GLY A 191 -24.63 -1.24 -52.79
CA GLY A 191 -25.97 -1.57 -53.27
C GLY A 191 -26.79 -0.33 -53.55
N ALA A 192 -26.63 0.76 -52.80
CA ALA A 192 -27.15 2.08 -53.08
C ALA A 192 -26.39 2.68 -54.26
N TRP A 193 -25.10 2.39 -54.46
CA TRP A 193 -24.36 2.74 -55.67
C TRP A 193 -24.84 1.93 -56.87
N GLU A 194 -25.18 0.66 -56.70
CA GLU A 194 -25.74 -0.18 -57.76
C GLU A 194 -27.19 0.19 -58.05
N GLN A 195 -27.95 0.59 -57.04
CA GLN A 195 -29.28 1.18 -57.18
C GLN A 195 -29.21 2.60 -57.69
N LEU A 196 -28.16 3.38 -57.41
CA LEU A 196 -27.97 4.73 -57.92
C LEU A 196 -27.39 4.68 -59.32
N GLN A 197 -26.56 3.71 -59.65
CA GLN A 197 -26.18 3.34 -61.03
C GLN A 197 -27.39 2.81 -61.78
N GLY A 198 -28.19 1.95 -61.15
CA GLY A 198 -29.40 1.38 -61.69
C GLY A 198 -30.52 2.40 -61.80
N GLN A 199 -30.62 3.37 -60.89
CA GLN A 199 -31.50 4.54 -60.96
C GLN A 199 -30.93 5.58 -61.88
N ARG A 200 -29.61 5.69 -62.05
CA ARG A 200 -28.97 6.54 -63.06
C ARG A 200 -29.19 5.93 -64.42
N GLN A 201 -29.18 4.61 -64.54
CA GLN A 201 -29.46 3.84 -65.75
C GLN A 201 -30.96 3.77 -66.02
N GLN A 202 -31.82 3.65 -65.01
CA GLN A 202 -33.28 3.80 -65.11
C GLN A 202 -33.69 5.26 -65.24
N LEU A 203 -32.89 6.21 -64.76
CA LEU A 203 -33.03 7.63 -65.08
C LEU A 203 -32.45 7.90 -66.44
N GLU A 204 -31.48 7.16 -66.94
CA GLU A 204 -30.98 7.24 -68.31
C GLU A 204 -32.05 6.64 -69.23
N GLU A 205 -32.66 5.51 -68.87
CA GLU A 205 -33.77 4.85 -69.55
C GLU A 205 -35.06 5.66 -69.39
N ARG A 206 -35.36 6.23 -68.22
CA ARG A 206 -36.48 7.17 -68.03
C ARG A 206 -36.18 8.53 -68.62
N LYS A 207 -34.92 8.94 -68.73
CA LYS A 207 -34.47 10.08 -69.54
C LYS A 207 -34.53 9.66 -70.99
N GLU A 208 -34.42 8.41 -71.38
CA GLU A 208 -34.69 7.94 -72.74
C GLU A 208 -36.19 7.78 -73.00
N GLU A 209 -37.02 7.53 -71.98
CA GLU A 209 -38.49 7.50 -72.04
C GLU A 209 -39.08 8.90 -71.89
N LEU A 210 -38.44 9.82 -71.15
CA LEU A 210 -38.76 11.25 -71.01
C LEU A 210 -38.10 12.09 -72.11
N LEU A 211 -36.99 11.65 -72.71
CA LEU A 211 -36.51 12.17 -74.00
C LEU A 211 -37.24 11.46 -75.15
N GLY A 212 -37.85 10.29 -74.89
CA GLY A 212 -38.90 9.70 -75.72
C GLY A 212 -40.23 10.45 -75.58
N ALA A 213 -40.45 11.12 -74.45
CA ALA A 213 -41.47 12.13 -74.23
C ALA A 213 -40.86 13.52 -74.36
N CYS A 214 -40.32 13.82 -75.55
CA CYS A 214 -39.77 15.12 -75.94
C CYS A 214 -40.48 16.30 -75.24
N VAL A 215 -39.71 17.31 -74.77
CA VAL A 215 -40.24 18.58 -74.21
C VAL A 215 -41.30 19.20 -75.14
N LEU A 216 -41.13 18.97 -76.45
CA LEU A 216 -42.16 19.05 -77.47
C LEU A 216 -42.54 17.64 -77.94
N ASP A 217 -43.69 17.13 -77.49
CA ASP A 217 -44.36 15.95 -78.06
C ASP A 217 -44.17 15.91 -79.58
N GLU A 218 -43.78 14.78 -80.16
CA GLU A 218 -43.52 14.60 -81.60
C GLU A 218 -44.67 15.18 -82.44
N ALA A 219 -45.91 15.07 -81.95
CA ALA A 219 -47.09 15.67 -82.57
C ALA A 219 -47.06 17.21 -82.58
N LYS A 220 -46.60 17.85 -81.50
CA LYS A 220 -46.48 19.31 -81.37
C LYS A 220 -45.25 19.85 -82.12
N ALA A 221 -44.16 19.09 -82.19
CA ALA A 221 -43.00 19.42 -83.03
C ALA A 221 -43.38 19.39 -84.51
N GLN A 222 -44.14 18.38 -84.93
CA GLN A 222 -44.71 18.31 -86.29
C GLN A 222 -45.72 19.43 -86.55
N GLU A 223 -46.56 19.79 -85.58
CA GLU A 223 -47.48 20.92 -85.67
C GLU A 223 -46.74 22.26 -85.85
N LEU A 224 -45.66 22.50 -85.10
CA LEU A 224 -44.79 23.67 -85.27
C LEU A 224 -44.09 23.67 -86.64
N CYS A 225 -43.53 22.55 -87.09
CA CYS A 225 -42.90 22.45 -88.41
C CYS A 225 -43.91 22.69 -89.54
N HIS A 226 -45.13 22.16 -89.44
CA HIS A 226 -46.20 22.43 -90.40
C HIS A 226 -46.66 23.89 -90.38
N MET A 227 -46.73 24.53 -89.22
CA MET A 227 -47.00 25.97 -89.14
C MET A 227 -45.86 26.80 -89.74
N LEU A 228 -44.61 26.33 -89.62
CA LEU A 228 -43.44 26.94 -90.23
C LEU A 228 -43.41 26.81 -91.76
N ASP A 229 -43.80 25.66 -92.31
CA ASP A 229 -43.95 25.44 -93.76
C ASP A 229 -45.03 26.34 -94.38
N ARG A 230 -46.09 26.64 -93.62
CA ARG A 230 -47.13 27.59 -94.05
C ARG A 230 -46.62 29.03 -94.18
N PHE A 231 -45.57 29.41 -93.45
CA PHE A 231 -44.91 30.71 -93.66
C PHE A 231 -44.07 30.77 -94.94
N THR A 232 -43.57 29.63 -95.42
CA THR A 232 -42.86 29.57 -96.70
C THR A 232 -43.78 29.59 -97.91
N GLU A 233 -45.03 29.12 -97.76
CA GLU A 233 -46.01 29.01 -98.87
C GLU A 233 -46.98 30.20 -98.97
N SER A 234 -47.23 30.92 -97.87
CA SER A 234 -48.14 32.06 -97.80
C SER A 234 -47.45 33.25 -97.13
N ALA A 235 -47.65 34.45 -97.67
CA ALA A 235 -47.30 35.69 -96.98
C ALA A 235 -47.84 35.64 -95.53
N THR A 236 -46.95 35.94 -94.57
CA THR A 236 -47.14 35.80 -93.12
C THR A 236 -48.57 36.10 -92.67
N LEU A 237 -49.31 35.05 -92.29
CA LEU A 237 -50.59 35.20 -91.62
C LEU A 237 -50.30 35.55 -90.15
N PRO A 238 -50.75 36.71 -89.63
CA PRO A 238 -50.53 37.07 -88.23
C PRO A 238 -51.03 36.01 -87.23
N GLU A 239 -52.04 35.24 -87.64
CA GLU A 239 -52.67 34.19 -86.84
C GLU A 239 -51.76 32.97 -86.61
N THR A 240 -50.94 32.56 -87.60
CA THR A 240 -50.02 31.43 -87.43
C THR A 240 -48.81 31.81 -86.57
N VAL A 241 -48.36 33.07 -86.64
CA VAL A 241 -47.31 33.58 -85.73
C VAL A 241 -47.82 33.59 -84.30
N ARG A 242 -49.09 33.99 -84.09
CA ARG A 242 -49.75 33.99 -82.79
C ARG A 242 -49.82 32.59 -82.16
N GLN A 243 -50.18 31.57 -82.94
CA GLN A 243 -50.25 30.18 -82.47
C GLN A 243 -48.86 29.61 -82.08
N CYS A 244 -47.82 29.88 -82.88
CA CYS A 244 -46.46 29.49 -82.52
C CYS A 244 -45.97 30.20 -81.25
N ASN A 245 -46.30 31.48 -81.07
CA ASN A 245 -45.97 32.22 -79.86
C ASN A 245 -46.72 31.66 -78.63
N GLU A 246 -48.00 31.32 -78.75
CA GLU A 246 -48.77 30.71 -77.65
C GLU A 246 -48.17 29.36 -77.18
N LEU A 247 -47.65 28.55 -78.10
CA LEU A 247 -46.97 27.29 -77.77
C LEU A 247 -45.60 27.49 -77.13
N VAL A 248 -44.79 28.44 -77.65
CA VAL A 248 -43.50 28.81 -77.06
C VAL A 248 -43.70 29.41 -75.66
N ASP A 249 -44.74 30.23 -75.47
CA ASP A 249 -45.10 30.82 -74.18
C ASP A 249 -45.54 29.77 -73.16
N TYR A 250 -46.30 28.75 -73.59
CA TYR A 250 -46.64 27.61 -72.74
C TYR A 250 -45.38 26.86 -72.25
N GLN A 251 -44.44 26.58 -73.15
CA GLN A 251 -43.19 25.90 -72.80
C GLN A 251 -42.30 26.76 -71.90
N GLN A 252 -42.26 28.07 -72.14
CA GLN A 252 -41.54 29.01 -71.27
C GLN A 252 -42.16 29.06 -69.86
N ASN A 253 -43.49 28.98 -69.73
CA ASN A 253 -44.15 28.94 -68.42
C ASN A 253 -43.84 27.65 -67.65
N LEU A 254 -43.85 26.49 -68.32
CA LEU A 254 -43.47 25.22 -67.71
C LEU A 254 -42.00 25.23 -67.26
N LEU A 255 -41.11 25.73 -68.11
CA LEU A 255 -39.69 25.84 -67.78
C LEU A 255 -39.45 26.82 -66.62
N SER A 256 -40.17 27.94 -66.58
CA SER A 256 -40.11 28.91 -65.47
C SER A 256 -40.53 28.27 -64.14
N HIS A 257 -41.50 27.36 -64.15
CA HIS A 257 -41.88 26.60 -62.96
C HIS A 257 -40.76 25.66 -62.48
N HIS A 258 -40.08 24.97 -63.39
CA HIS A 258 -38.93 24.10 -63.04
C HIS A 258 -37.72 24.89 -62.52
N TRP A 259 -37.44 26.08 -63.08
CA TRP A 259 -36.44 27.00 -62.53
C TRP A 259 -36.80 27.49 -61.12
N GLN A 260 -38.08 27.73 -60.84
CA GLN A 260 -38.53 28.10 -59.51
C GLN A 260 -38.32 26.97 -58.49
N ILE A 261 -38.61 25.71 -58.86
CA ILE A 261 -38.34 24.53 -58.03
C ILE A 261 -36.84 24.36 -57.78
N LEU A 262 -36.01 24.52 -58.82
CA LEU A 262 -34.56 24.44 -58.69
C LEU A 262 -34.03 25.52 -57.72
N GLU A 263 -34.52 26.75 -57.83
CA GLU A 263 -34.09 27.85 -56.96
C GLU A 263 -34.49 27.60 -55.50
N GLU A 264 -35.67 27.02 -55.25
CA GLU A 264 -36.08 26.59 -53.90
C GLU A 264 -35.14 25.50 -53.34
N GLN A 265 -34.81 24.49 -54.14
CA GLN A 265 -33.88 23.43 -53.75
C GLN A 265 -32.45 23.95 -53.51
N ARG A 266 -32.02 24.95 -54.29
CA ARG A 266 -30.73 25.62 -54.13
C ARG A 266 -30.68 26.40 -52.82
N GLN A 267 -31.73 27.13 -52.49
CA GLN A 267 -31.82 27.85 -51.21
C GLN A 267 -31.80 26.90 -50.02
N LEU A 268 -32.54 25.78 -50.09
CA LEU A 268 -32.53 24.76 -49.05
C LEU A 268 -31.15 24.11 -48.89
N THR A 269 -30.46 23.85 -49.99
CA THR A 269 -29.09 23.29 -49.97
C THR A 269 -28.10 24.28 -49.33
N GLU A 270 -28.19 25.57 -49.65
CA GLU A 270 -27.33 26.60 -49.08
C GLU A 270 -27.58 26.77 -47.57
N GLN A 271 -28.85 26.76 -47.14
CA GLN A 271 -29.20 26.77 -45.71
C GLN A 271 -28.60 25.56 -44.99
N MET A 272 -28.79 24.36 -45.53
CA MET A 272 -28.26 23.14 -44.92
C MET A 272 -26.73 23.13 -44.88
N ARG A 273 -26.05 23.68 -45.89
CA ARG A 273 -24.60 23.83 -45.91
C ARG A 273 -24.11 24.81 -44.84
N GLN A 274 -24.81 25.91 -44.62
CA GLN A 274 -24.49 26.88 -43.57
C GLN A 274 -24.68 26.28 -42.18
N GLU A 275 -25.78 25.55 -41.94
CA GLU A 275 -26.01 24.84 -40.67
C GLU A 275 -24.94 23.79 -40.39
N VAL A 276 -24.54 23.01 -41.41
CA VAL A 276 -23.44 22.05 -41.31
C VAL A 276 -22.11 22.76 -40.99
N GLY A 277 -21.86 23.92 -41.59
CA GLY A 277 -20.68 24.74 -41.29
C GLY A 277 -20.65 25.18 -39.82
N GLN A 278 -21.74 25.76 -39.33
CA GLN A 278 -21.85 26.21 -37.92
C GLN A 278 -21.69 25.06 -36.93
N LYS A 279 -22.32 23.91 -37.19
CA LYS A 279 -22.16 22.71 -36.35
C LYS A 279 -20.74 22.15 -36.39
N ALA A 280 -20.08 22.21 -37.54
CA ALA A 280 -18.68 21.78 -37.67
C ALA A 280 -17.75 22.66 -36.84
N ASP A 281 -17.91 23.98 -36.91
CA ASP A 281 -17.12 24.93 -36.13
C ASP A 281 -17.36 24.73 -34.62
N TYR A 282 -18.62 24.53 -34.22
CA TYR A 282 -18.98 24.22 -32.84
C TYR A 282 -18.33 22.92 -32.33
N VAL A 283 -18.45 21.82 -33.09
CA VAL A 283 -17.84 20.53 -32.71
C VAL A 283 -16.31 20.64 -32.63
N ALA A 284 -15.68 21.38 -33.54
CA ALA A 284 -14.25 21.63 -33.51
C ALA A 284 -13.82 22.44 -32.26
N GLU A 285 -14.57 23.47 -31.90
CA GLU A 285 -14.32 24.24 -30.67
C GLU A 285 -14.47 23.37 -29.41
N GLN A 286 -15.52 22.54 -29.34
CA GLN A 286 -15.71 21.64 -28.22
C GLN A 286 -14.60 20.57 -28.11
N TRP A 287 -14.13 20.03 -29.23
CA TRP A 287 -12.95 19.15 -29.25
C TRP A 287 -11.70 19.87 -28.74
N HIS A 288 -11.53 21.15 -29.07
CA HIS A 288 -10.40 21.92 -28.54
C HIS A 288 -10.47 22.09 -27.02
N ILE A 289 -11.64 22.47 -26.49
CA ILE A 289 -11.88 22.60 -25.04
C ILE A 289 -11.66 21.25 -24.33
N TRP A 290 -12.19 20.17 -24.90
CA TRP A 290 -12.00 18.81 -24.37
C TRP A 290 -10.52 18.43 -24.31
N ASN A 291 -9.76 18.68 -25.38
CA ASN A 291 -8.32 18.38 -25.41
C ASN A 291 -7.53 19.16 -24.35
N GLN A 292 -7.83 20.46 -24.17
CA GLN A 292 -7.19 21.27 -23.12
C GLN A 292 -7.50 20.72 -21.71
N ALA A 293 -8.76 20.34 -21.47
CA ALA A 293 -9.16 19.76 -20.20
C ALA A 293 -8.51 18.39 -19.98
N GLN A 294 -8.39 17.56 -21.02
CA GLN A 294 -7.69 16.28 -20.99
C GLN A 294 -6.20 16.45 -20.68
N GLU A 295 -5.53 17.45 -21.26
CA GLU A 295 -4.13 17.78 -20.94
C GLU A 295 -3.98 18.18 -19.47
N SER A 296 -4.89 19.00 -18.94
CA SER A 296 -4.90 19.38 -17.52
C SER A 296 -5.09 18.17 -16.59
N LEU A 297 -5.93 17.20 -17.00
CA LEU A 297 -6.17 15.97 -16.27
C LEU A 297 -4.94 15.07 -16.26
N GLU A 298 -4.25 14.92 -17.39
CA GLU A 298 -3.00 14.14 -17.46
C GLU A 298 -1.89 14.80 -16.64
N ASN A 299 -1.77 16.13 -16.67
CA ASN A 299 -0.84 16.86 -15.82
C ASN A 299 -1.13 16.64 -14.32
N ALA A 300 -2.40 16.64 -13.91
CA ALA A 300 -2.79 16.34 -12.53
C ALA A 300 -2.42 14.89 -12.13
N LYS A 301 -2.60 13.91 -13.01
CA LYS A 301 -2.18 12.52 -12.76
C LYS A 301 -0.66 12.39 -12.60
N ILE A 302 0.11 13.11 -13.42
CA ILE A 302 1.58 13.14 -13.31
C ILE A 302 2.01 13.78 -11.99
N GLU A 303 1.36 14.88 -11.59
CA GLU A 303 1.63 15.56 -10.33
C GLU A 303 1.36 14.65 -9.12
N ILE A 304 0.26 13.88 -9.12
CA ILE A 304 -0.02 12.89 -8.07
C ILE A 304 1.14 11.88 -7.95
N LYS A 305 1.61 11.32 -9.07
CA LYS A 305 2.73 10.36 -9.07
C LYS A 305 4.02 11.00 -8.54
N SER A 306 4.28 12.25 -8.92
CA SER A 306 5.40 13.03 -8.40
C SER A 306 5.30 13.21 -6.89
N GLN A 307 4.15 13.65 -6.39
CA GLN A 307 3.89 13.85 -4.96
C GLN A 307 3.97 12.55 -4.16
N GLN A 308 3.52 11.42 -4.71
CA GLN A 308 3.68 10.09 -4.09
C GLN A 308 5.16 9.71 -3.92
N SER A 309 6.02 10.02 -4.90
CA SER A 309 7.46 9.79 -4.78
C SER A 309 8.09 10.67 -3.68
N VAL A 310 7.65 11.93 -3.57
CA VAL A 310 8.10 12.85 -2.53
C VAL A 310 7.63 12.37 -1.16
N LEU A 311 6.36 11.95 -1.05
CA LEU A 311 5.78 11.39 0.17
C LEU A 311 6.62 10.22 0.67
N LYS A 312 6.94 9.25 -0.20
CA LYS A 312 7.80 8.12 0.13
C LYS A 312 9.16 8.55 0.67
N SER A 313 9.82 9.52 0.01
CA SER A 313 11.11 10.04 0.48
C SER A 313 11.03 10.72 1.85
N GLN A 314 9.94 11.44 2.14
CA GLN A 314 9.72 12.08 3.44
C GLN A 314 9.43 11.03 4.53
N GLN A 315 8.67 9.99 4.21
CA GLN A 315 8.43 8.86 5.12
C GLN A 315 9.73 8.14 5.47
N GLU A 316 10.62 7.89 4.50
CA GLU A 316 11.95 7.32 4.75
C GLU A 316 12.80 8.21 5.66
N ILE A 317 12.77 9.54 5.47
CA ILE A 317 13.46 10.49 6.36
C ILE A 317 12.87 10.43 7.77
N ALA A 318 11.55 10.43 7.93
CA ALA A 318 10.88 10.35 9.23
C ALA A 318 11.24 9.05 9.97
N GLN A 319 11.26 7.91 9.27
CA GLN A 319 11.71 6.62 9.81
C GLN A 319 13.17 6.69 10.28
N SER A 320 14.06 7.29 9.48
CA SER A 320 15.47 7.45 9.85
C SER A 320 15.68 8.34 11.08
N LEU A 321 14.92 9.45 11.19
CA LEU A 321 14.96 10.34 12.35
C LEU A 321 14.42 9.63 13.60
N THR A 322 13.34 8.85 13.46
CA THR A 322 12.79 8.04 14.55
C THR A 322 13.81 7.03 15.06
N ALA A 323 14.50 6.32 14.16
CA ALA A 323 15.56 5.39 14.51
C ALA A 323 16.76 6.09 15.21
N GLN A 324 17.13 7.30 14.76
CA GLN A 324 18.20 8.09 15.41
C GLN A 324 17.80 8.55 16.82
N ILE A 325 16.55 8.99 17.02
CA ILE A 325 16.03 9.38 18.33
C ILE A 325 16.02 8.18 19.29
N GLN A 326 15.61 7.01 18.82
CA GLN A 326 15.67 5.76 19.59
C GLN A 326 17.11 5.39 19.94
N TYR A 327 18.03 5.40 18.97
CA TYR A 327 19.45 5.15 19.20
C TYR A 327 20.06 6.10 20.24
N HIS A 328 19.74 7.39 20.19
CA HIS A 328 20.20 8.35 21.19
C HIS A 328 19.52 8.16 22.56
N SER A 329 18.26 7.72 22.61
CA SER A 329 17.58 7.34 23.84
C SER A 329 18.27 6.13 24.49
N ASP A 330 18.60 5.12 23.70
CA ASP A 330 19.31 3.94 24.16
C ASP A 330 20.71 4.31 24.63
N LEU A 331 21.45 5.15 23.91
CA LEU A 331 22.75 5.66 24.36
C LEU A 331 22.64 6.44 25.67
N HIS A 332 21.63 7.29 25.82
CA HIS A 332 21.38 8.01 27.06
C HIS A 332 21.12 7.04 28.21
N GLN A 333 20.29 6.00 28.00
CA GLN A 333 20.00 4.98 29.01
C GLN A 333 21.23 4.13 29.34
N HIS A 334 22.04 3.74 28.34
CA HIS A 334 23.29 3.00 28.54
C HIS A 334 24.31 3.83 29.33
N LEU A 335 24.48 5.11 28.99
CA LEU A 335 25.35 6.02 29.74
C LEU A 335 24.83 6.27 31.15
N GLN A 336 23.51 6.40 31.33
CA GLN A 336 22.88 6.55 32.63
C GLN A 336 23.04 5.29 33.47
N THR A 337 23.02 4.09 32.87
CA THR A 337 23.28 2.82 33.58
C THR A 337 24.77 2.68 33.91
N ALA A 338 25.66 3.12 33.02
CA ALA A 338 27.12 3.07 33.21
C ALA A 338 27.62 4.07 34.26
N ILE A 339 27.05 5.28 34.30
CA ILE A 339 27.30 6.31 35.33
C ILE A 339 26.55 5.95 36.62
N ALA A 340 25.38 5.33 36.45
CA ALA A 340 24.56 4.63 37.43
C ALA A 340 25.36 3.96 38.54
N GLY A 341 26.32 3.09 38.19
CA GLY A 341 27.05 2.29 39.18
C GLY A 341 26.14 1.61 40.22
N GLY A 342 24.86 1.41 39.90
CA GLY A 342 23.82 1.26 40.92
C GLY A 342 22.44 1.57 40.34
N GLY A 343 21.74 0.52 39.93
CA GLY A 343 20.35 0.64 39.49
C GLY A 343 19.87 -0.54 38.65
N GLY A 344 19.89 -1.74 39.21
CA GLY A 344 19.27 -2.94 38.60
C GLY A 344 20.04 -4.25 38.79
N GLU A 345 19.90 -4.84 39.98
CA GLU A 345 20.02 -6.28 40.32
C GLU A 345 21.31 -7.09 40.20
N VAL A 346 22.50 -6.49 40.00
CA VAL A 346 23.74 -7.14 40.50
C VAL A 346 24.52 -6.14 41.34
N GLN A 347 24.10 -6.06 42.60
CA GLN A 347 24.82 -5.35 43.65
C GLN A 347 26.02 -6.22 44.03
N VAL A 348 27.12 -6.12 43.27
CA VAL A 348 28.40 -6.61 43.76
C VAL A 348 28.81 -5.67 44.87
N ASP A 349 28.74 -6.13 46.12
CA ASP A 349 29.07 -5.32 47.28
C ASP A 349 30.58 -5.03 47.27
N ILE A 350 30.95 -3.84 46.77
CA ILE A 350 32.34 -3.40 46.63
C ILE A 350 33.05 -3.45 47.99
N GLN A 351 32.31 -3.28 49.10
CA GLN A 351 32.84 -3.37 50.45
C GLN A 351 33.20 -4.81 50.85
N GLU A 352 32.45 -5.82 50.39
CA GLU A 352 32.82 -7.23 50.61
C GLU A 352 34.08 -7.60 49.81
N LEU A 353 34.20 -7.11 48.58
CA LEU A 353 35.39 -7.34 47.74
C LEU A 353 36.67 -6.67 48.29
N GLU A 354 36.53 -5.52 48.96
CA GLU A 354 37.64 -4.83 49.62
C GLU A 354 38.12 -5.54 50.90
N ASN A 355 37.23 -6.29 51.56
CA ASN A 355 37.53 -7.02 52.80
C ASN A 355 38.06 -8.45 52.58
N LEU A 356 37.93 -9.01 51.37
CA LEU A 356 38.44 -10.35 51.04
C LEU A 356 39.98 -10.42 51.10
N PRO A 357 40.61 -11.57 51.39
CA PRO A 357 42.04 -11.77 51.18
C PRO A 357 42.45 -11.55 49.72
N ILE A 358 43.61 -10.91 49.48
CA ILE A 358 44.08 -10.58 48.11
C ILE A 358 44.23 -11.85 47.24
N GLU A 359 44.64 -12.98 47.83
CA GLU A 359 44.77 -14.24 47.09
C GLU A 359 43.43 -14.86 46.72
N GLU A 360 42.40 -14.71 47.56
CA GLU A 360 41.04 -15.12 47.22
C GLU A 360 40.48 -14.23 46.09
N LEU A 361 40.70 -12.92 46.15
CA LEU A 361 40.30 -11.98 45.09
C LEU A 361 41.00 -12.27 43.75
N LYS A 362 42.30 -12.61 43.76
CA LYS A 362 43.02 -13.06 42.55
C LYS A 362 42.43 -14.32 41.97
N SER A 363 42.07 -15.29 42.81
CA SER A 363 41.47 -16.56 42.36
C SER A 363 40.09 -16.32 41.73
N ILE A 364 39.28 -15.43 42.31
CA ILE A 364 37.96 -15.03 41.78
C ILE A 364 38.14 -14.35 40.42
N VAL A 365 39.06 -13.37 40.31
CA VAL A 365 39.36 -12.71 39.03
C VAL A 365 39.84 -13.69 37.97
N GLN A 366 40.67 -14.68 38.32
CA GLN A 366 41.11 -15.72 37.39
C GLN A 366 39.95 -16.64 36.95
N SER A 367 39.04 -17.00 37.85
CA SER A 367 37.86 -17.80 37.50
C SER A 367 36.91 -17.04 36.56
N LEU A 368 36.59 -15.77 36.88
CA LEU A 368 35.77 -14.90 36.04
C LEU A 368 36.43 -14.64 34.68
N GLN A 369 37.76 -14.51 34.64
CA GLN A 369 38.50 -14.39 33.39
C GLN A 369 38.33 -15.65 32.53
N GLY A 370 38.47 -16.84 33.12
CA GLY A 370 38.28 -18.10 32.42
C GLY A 370 36.85 -18.27 31.88
N GLU A 371 35.84 -17.93 32.68
CA GLU A 371 34.44 -17.98 32.26
C GLU A 371 34.11 -16.96 31.17
N PHE A 372 34.68 -15.76 31.25
CA PHE A 372 34.55 -14.73 30.22
C PHE A 372 35.22 -15.17 28.92
N ASP A 373 36.45 -15.67 28.97
CA ASP A 373 37.20 -16.11 27.78
C ASP A 373 36.47 -17.29 27.08
N GLN A 374 35.93 -18.24 27.85
CA GLN A 374 35.11 -19.34 27.30
C GLN A 374 33.81 -18.84 26.66
N SER A 375 33.09 -17.95 27.34
CA SER A 375 31.84 -17.38 26.82
C SER A 375 32.12 -16.52 25.57
N SER A 376 33.24 -15.80 25.56
CA SER A 376 33.66 -14.96 24.43
C SER A 376 34.02 -15.79 23.21
N GLN A 377 34.72 -16.91 23.38
CA GLN A 377 35.06 -17.81 22.26
C GLN A 377 33.80 -18.47 21.67
N PHE A 378 32.85 -18.87 22.52
CA PHE A 378 31.59 -19.46 22.06
C PHE A 378 30.75 -18.44 21.28
N VAL A 379 30.54 -17.24 21.82
CA VAL A 379 29.81 -16.17 21.12
C VAL A 379 30.50 -15.81 19.81
N HIS A 380 31.83 -15.70 19.80
CA HIS A 380 32.57 -15.41 18.57
C HIS A 380 32.39 -16.49 17.48
N GLY A 381 32.31 -17.77 17.86
CA GLY A 381 32.00 -18.85 16.92
C GLY A 381 30.60 -18.73 16.32
N GLN A 382 29.59 -18.41 17.15
CA GLN A 382 28.21 -18.21 16.71
C GLN A 382 28.06 -16.97 15.82
N GLU A 383 28.84 -15.91 16.06
CA GLU A 383 28.89 -14.71 15.22
C GLU A 383 29.44 -14.99 13.81
N GLU A 384 30.47 -15.84 13.72
CA GLU A 384 31.03 -16.26 12.42
C GLU A 384 30.03 -17.17 11.67
N GLU A 385 29.32 -18.04 12.37
CA GLU A 385 28.23 -18.84 11.78
C GLU A 385 27.09 -17.95 11.25
N LEU A 386 26.69 -16.93 12.01
CA LEU A 386 25.70 -15.95 11.58
C LEU A 386 26.14 -15.23 10.29
N ARG A 387 27.42 -14.88 10.20
CA ARG A 387 28.01 -14.22 9.02
C ARG A 387 28.06 -15.15 7.81
N LEU A 388 28.32 -16.44 8.00
CA LEU A 388 28.27 -17.44 6.93
C LEU A 388 26.85 -17.61 6.40
N LYS A 389 25.85 -17.67 7.28
CA LYS A 389 24.42 -17.74 6.90
C LYS A 389 23.96 -16.53 6.12
N GLU A 390 24.39 -15.32 6.49
CA GLU A 390 24.09 -14.10 5.74
C GLU A 390 24.60 -14.18 4.28
N LYS A 391 25.79 -14.77 4.10
CA LYS A 391 26.36 -14.99 2.77
C LYS A 391 25.57 -16.05 1.97
N GLU A 392 25.14 -17.14 2.61
CA GLU A 392 24.31 -18.18 1.99
C GLU A 392 22.94 -17.63 1.54
N ILE A 393 22.29 -16.83 2.37
CA ILE A 393 21.04 -16.12 2.03
C ILE A 393 21.25 -15.22 0.80
N GLN A 394 22.37 -14.50 0.72
CA GLN A 394 22.66 -13.63 -0.42
C GLN A 394 22.92 -14.44 -1.70
N GLU A 395 23.59 -15.59 -1.60
CA GLU A 395 23.79 -16.52 -2.72
C GLU A 395 22.45 -17.12 -3.20
N LEU A 396 21.54 -17.48 -2.29
CA LEU A 396 20.19 -17.96 -2.62
C LEU A 396 19.35 -16.89 -3.32
N LYS A 397 19.35 -15.65 -2.84
CA LYS A 397 18.69 -14.50 -3.50
C LYS A 397 19.19 -14.30 -4.93
N ASN A 398 20.51 -14.40 -5.14
CA ASN A 398 21.10 -14.28 -6.47
C ASN A 398 20.70 -15.43 -7.41
N ARG A 399 20.57 -16.66 -6.88
CA ARG A 399 20.11 -17.83 -7.66
C ARG A 399 18.64 -17.71 -8.04
N ILE A 400 17.78 -17.23 -7.12
CA ILE A 400 16.36 -16.98 -7.39
C ILE A 400 16.17 -15.98 -8.54
N ALA A 401 16.98 -14.92 -8.58
CA ALA A 401 16.92 -13.92 -9.64
C ALA A 401 17.28 -14.48 -11.05
N GLN A 402 17.95 -15.63 -11.13
CA GLN A 402 18.38 -16.27 -12.38
C GLN A 402 17.63 -17.58 -12.67
N ALA A 403 16.73 -18.02 -11.78
CA ALA A 403 16.08 -19.32 -11.83
C ALA A 403 14.81 -19.31 -12.71
N SER A 404 14.47 -20.47 -13.26
CA SER A 404 13.20 -20.71 -13.95
C SER A 404 12.02 -20.75 -12.96
N GLU A 405 10.79 -20.49 -13.39
CA GLU A 405 9.60 -20.45 -12.50
C GLU A 405 9.41 -21.71 -11.64
N PHE A 406 9.84 -22.87 -12.13
CA PHE A 406 9.74 -24.14 -11.40
C PHE A 406 10.80 -24.27 -10.30
N ASP A 407 12.04 -23.87 -10.58
CA ASP A 407 13.13 -23.92 -9.59
C ASP A 407 13.03 -22.78 -8.57
N ARG A 408 12.39 -21.67 -8.95
CA ARG A 408 12.18 -20.48 -8.12
C ARG A 408 11.40 -20.81 -6.85
N MET A 409 10.34 -21.59 -6.95
CA MET A 409 9.53 -21.98 -5.79
C MET A 409 10.34 -22.82 -4.78
N SER A 410 11.21 -23.72 -5.25
CA SER A 410 12.08 -24.51 -4.37
C SER A 410 13.13 -23.66 -3.68
N LEU A 411 13.75 -22.74 -4.42
CA LEU A 411 14.76 -21.83 -3.89
C LEU A 411 14.17 -20.78 -2.93
N GLU A 412 12.93 -20.33 -3.15
CA GLU A 412 12.22 -19.43 -2.24
C GLU A 412 11.90 -20.13 -0.91
N ASN A 413 11.57 -21.42 -0.93
CA ASN A 413 11.44 -22.22 0.30
C ASN A 413 12.78 -22.34 1.03
N GLU A 414 13.87 -22.72 0.33
CA GLU A 414 15.22 -22.80 0.94
C GLU A 414 15.68 -21.43 1.50
N LEU A 415 15.35 -20.33 0.82
CA LEU A 415 15.64 -18.97 1.29
C LEU A 415 14.89 -18.66 2.58
N THR A 416 13.63 -19.11 2.68
CA THR A 416 12.81 -18.91 3.88
C THR A 416 13.39 -19.70 5.05
N ASP A 417 13.75 -20.97 4.84
CA ASP A 417 14.37 -21.81 5.85
C ASP A 417 15.70 -21.23 6.37
N GLU A 418 16.56 -20.72 5.47
CA GLU A 418 17.83 -20.09 5.89
C GLU A 418 17.63 -18.73 6.57
N GLN A 419 16.61 -17.95 6.18
CA GLN A 419 16.25 -16.71 6.87
C GLN A 419 15.76 -16.97 8.29
N ASP A 420 14.92 -18.00 8.47
CA ASP A 420 14.44 -18.41 9.80
C ASP A 420 15.60 -18.90 10.68
N ALA A 421 16.54 -19.67 10.11
CA ALA A 421 17.73 -20.13 10.81
C ALA A 421 18.65 -18.96 11.22
N TYR A 422 18.82 -17.96 10.36
CA TYR A 422 19.57 -16.74 10.67
C TYR A 422 18.89 -15.94 11.78
N GLU A 423 17.58 -15.74 11.70
CA GLU A 423 16.82 -14.97 12.67
C GLU A 423 16.88 -15.63 14.06
N PHE A 424 16.72 -16.95 14.10
CA PHE A 424 16.86 -17.74 15.33
C PHE A 424 18.25 -17.61 15.95
N LEU A 425 19.32 -17.77 15.16
CA LEU A 425 20.70 -17.62 15.64
C LEU A 425 20.97 -16.20 16.16
N ASN A 426 20.49 -15.17 15.45
CA ASN A 426 20.65 -13.77 15.86
C ASN A 426 19.92 -13.46 17.17
N GLN A 427 18.67 -13.91 17.32
CA GLN A 427 17.91 -13.73 18.56
C GLN A 427 18.60 -14.39 19.76
N THR A 428 19.18 -15.58 19.56
CA THR A 428 19.95 -16.27 20.59
C THR A 428 21.24 -15.53 20.92
N LEU A 429 21.92 -14.98 19.91
CA LEU A 429 23.12 -14.16 20.07
C LEU A 429 22.87 -12.86 20.83
N VAL A 430 21.69 -12.23 20.72
CA VAL A 430 21.36 -11.01 21.48
C VAL A 430 21.46 -11.25 22.99
N GLY A 431 20.87 -12.34 23.49
CA GLY A 431 20.95 -12.72 24.91
C GLY A 431 22.38 -13.07 25.33
N GLN A 432 23.11 -13.81 24.49
CA GLN A 432 24.49 -14.17 24.77
C GLN A 432 25.44 -12.97 24.77
N ARG A 433 25.26 -12.01 23.84
CA ARG A 433 25.98 -10.72 23.81
C ARG A 433 25.74 -9.92 25.08
N ARG A 434 24.50 -9.88 25.57
CA ARG A 434 24.14 -9.22 26.83
C ARG A 434 24.83 -9.89 28.02
N SER A 435 24.73 -11.22 28.13
CA SER A 435 25.41 -11.97 29.20
C SER A 435 26.93 -11.80 29.15
N LEU A 436 27.53 -11.77 27.95
CA LEU A 436 28.96 -11.54 27.79
C LEU A 436 29.38 -10.13 28.28
N ARG A 437 28.57 -9.10 28.00
CA ARG A 437 28.78 -7.73 28.52
C ARG A 437 28.66 -7.65 30.04
N GLU A 438 27.70 -8.36 30.63
CA GLU A 438 27.52 -8.45 32.08
C GLU A 438 28.73 -9.12 32.75
N LYS A 439 29.23 -10.23 32.18
CA LYS A 439 30.47 -10.89 32.63
C LYS A 439 31.71 -10.01 32.46
N GLU A 440 31.82 -9.26 31.35
CA GLU A 440 32.90 -8.30 31.13
C GLU A 440 32.89 -7.20 32.21
N LEU A 441 31.71 -6.70 32.56
CA LEU A 441 31.53 -5.66 33.57
C LEU A 441 31.94 -6.17 34.96
N GLN A 442 31.46 -7.36 35.36
CA GLN A 442 31.87 -8.00 36.61
C GLN A 442 33.39 -8.21 36.64
N LEU A 443 33.97 -8.75 35.58
CA LEU A 443 35.42 -8.96 35.46
C LEU A 443 36.19 -7.63 35.59
N ARG A 444 35.73 -6.55 34.94
CA ARG A 444 36.32 -5.20 35.05
C ARG A 444 36.27 -4.67 36.48
N GLN A 445 35.12 -4.78 37.16
CA GLN A 445 34.94 -4.32 38.53
C GLN A 445 35.90 -5.06 39.48
N HIS A 446 35.97 -6.39 39.39
CA HIS A 446 36.85 -7.19 40.23
C HIS A 446 38.34 -6.94 39.92
N LYS A 447 38.72 -6.77 38.65
CA LYS A 447 40.08 -6.34 38.26
C LYS A 447 40.43 -4.95 38.81
N ALA A 448 39.50 -4.00 38.77
CA ALA A 448 39.72 -2.65 39.27
C ALA A 448 39.92 -2.64 40.80
N VAL A 449 39.20 -3.47 41.55
CA VAL A 449 39.44 -3.66 43.00
C VAL A 449 40.78 -4.35 43.25
N LEU A 450 41.12 -5.39 42.47
CA LEU A 450 42.40 -6.08 42.57
C LEU A 450 43.60 -5.18 42.29
N ILE A 451 43.52 -4.31 41.26
CA ILE A 451 44.57 -3.33 40.91
C ILE A 451 44.72 -2.27 42.01
N ARG A 452 43.59 -1.73 42.51
CA ARG A 452 43.58 -0.77 43.63
C ARG A 452 44.21 -1.34 44.89
N ARG A 453 43.95 -2.61 45.22
CA ARG A 453 44.53 -3.32 46.37
C ARG A 453 45.94 -3.85 46.12
N GLY A 454 46.31 -4.04 44.85
CA GLY A 454 47.63 -4.51 44.40
C GLY A 454 48.70 -3.42 44.32
N GLY A 455 48.35 -2.16 44.58
CA GLY A 455 49.31 -1.06 44.71
C GLY A 455 49.78 -0.42 43.40
N ALA A 456 48.97 -0.40 42.34
CA ALA A 456 49.20 0.51 41.22
C ALA A 456 48.33 1.76 41.39
N GLU A 457 48.97 2.91 41.58
CA GLU A 457 48.33 4.21 41.82
C GLU A 457 47.28 4.52 40.76
N ALA A 458 46.03 4.68 41.19
CA ALA A 458 44.99 5.29 40.38
C ALA A 458 45.18 6.81 40.48
N ASP A 459 45.72 7.40 39.42
CA ASP A 459 45.86 8.83 39.24
C ASP A 459 44.49 9.50 39.43
N GLN A 460 44.36 10.28 40.50
CA GLN A 460 43.19 11.08 40.80
C GLN A 460 43.30 12.42 40.04
N ASP A 461 43.08 12.43 38.73
CA ASP A 461 42.64 13.64 38.04
C ASP A 461 42.20 13.34 36.60
N SER A 462 40.90 13.13 36.40
CA SER A 462 40.14 13.30 35.13
C SER A 462 38.71 12.80 35.34
N GLY A 463 37.96 13.45 36.22
CA GLY A 463 36.51 13.33 36.20
C GLY A 463 35.99 14.00 34.94
N LEU A 464 35.91 13.25 33.83
CA LEU A 464 35.18 13.69 32.63
C LEU A 464 33.75 14.04 33.08
N ASP A 465 33.37 15.31 32.98
CA ASP A 465 32.04 15.77 33.33
C ASP A 465 31.03 15.26 32.28
N LEU A 466 30.53 14.05 32.49
CA LEU A 466 29.58 13.37 31.62
C LEU A 466 28.23 14.10 31.53
N SER A 467 27.98 15.10 32.39
CA SER A 467 26.82 15.98 32.28
C SER A 467 26.81 16.76 30.96
N ILE A 468 28.00 17.12 30.43
CA ILE A 468 28.14 17.80 29.14
C ILE A 468 27.74 16.86 28.00
N VAL A 469 28.08 15.57 28.10
CA VAL A 469 27.73 14.55 27.09
C VAL A 469 26.23 14.27 27.11
N PHE A 470 25.61 14.17 28.29
CA PHE A 470 24.15 14.06 28.39
C PHE A 470 23.42 15.26 27.83
N ALA A 471 23.87 16.48 28.16
CA ALA A 471 23.31 17.71 27.62
C ALA A 471 23.43 17.75 26.08
N GLN A 472 24.52 17.23 25.51
CA GLN A 472 24.70 17.14 24.06
C GLN A 472 23.78 16.10 23.40
N ILE A 473 23.60 14.92 24.01
CA ILE A 473 22.70 13.88 23.50
C ILE A 473 21.25 14.37 23.55
N GLU A 474 20.84 14.97 24.67
CA GLU A 474 19.47 15.48 24.82
C GLU A 474 19.22 16.67 23.88
N ALA A 475 20.21 17.56 23.68
CA ALA A 475 20.12 18.61 22.68
C ALA A 475 20.00 18.07 21.25
N GLN A 476 20.71 17.00 20.90
CA GLN A 476 20.56 16.34 19.60
C GLN A 476 19.18 15.67 19.44
N ARG A 477 18.68 14.98 20.47
CA ARG A 477 17.34 14.37 20.46
C ARG A 477 16.25 15.42 20.30
N GLN A 478 16.34 16.53 21.03
CA GLN A 478 15.40 17.63 20.91
C GLN A 478 15.39 18.21 19.49
N LYS A 479 16.58 18.45 18.91
CA LYS A 479 16.70 18.92 17.53
C LYS A 479 16.11 17.92 16.52
N GLN A 480 16.42 16.63 16.64
CA GLN A 480 15.89 15.59 15.75
C GLN A 480 14.38 15.43 15.92
N SER A 481 13.84 15.59 17.13
CA SER A 481 12.40 15.58 17.38
C SER A 481 11.69 16.77 16.73
N GLU A 482 12.30 17.95 16.73
CA GLU A 482 11.77 19.13 16.03
C GLU A 482 11.80 18.92 14.51
N GLU A 483 12.89 18.36 13.97
CA GLU A 483 12.99 18.00 12.55
C GLU A 483 11.94 16.93 12.16
N LEU A 484 11.73 15.92 13.00
CA LEU A 484 10.71 14.89 12.80
C LEU A 484 9.30 15.51 12.75
N GLN A 485 8.95 16.37 13.70
CA GLN A 485 7.65 17.07 13.70
C GLN A 485 7.43 17.89 12.43
N GLN A 486 8.48 18.54 11.90
CA GLN A 486 8.39 19.29 10.64
C GLN A 486 8.17 18.36 9.45
N VAL A 487 8.86 17.22 9.40
CA VAL A 487 8.69 16.23 8.33
C VAL A 487 7.29 15.61 8.41
N GLU A 488 6.79 15.25 9.59
CA GLU A 488 5.43 14.73 9.80
C GLU A 488 4.33 15.75 9.43
N ALA A 489 4.57 17.04 9.65
CA ALA A 489 3.66 18.09 9.17
C ALA A 489 3.63 18.13 7.63
N ARG A 490 4.79 18.08 6.98
CA ARG A 490 4.89 18.03 5.51
C ARG A 490 4.27 16.77 4.90
N ILE A 491 4.46 15.61 5.54
CA ILE A 491 3.81 14.35 5.14
C ILE A 491 2.30 14.53 5.10
N ARG A 492 1.69 15.07 6.16
CA ARG A 492 0.25 15.34 6.22
C ARG A 492 -0.22 16.35 5.17
N GLU A 493 0.57 17.40 4.91
CA GLU A 493 0.28 18.37 3.84
C GLU A 493 0.28 17.70 2.45
N ILE A 494 1.27 16.86 2.16
CA ILE A 494 1.39 16.13 0.89
C ILE A 494 0.26 15.10 0.75
N GLU A 495 -0.06 14.35 1.80
CA GLU A 495 -1.18 13.40 1.79
C GLU A 495 -2.52 14.10 1.50
N SER A 496 -2.77 15.26 2.13
CA SER A 496 -3.95 16.06 1.84
C SER A 496 -3.96 16.59 0.41
N ALA A 497 -2.81 17.00 -0.14
CA ALA A 497 -2.71 17.47 -1.52
C ALA A 497 -2.96 16.35 -2.53
N ILE A 498 -2.39 15.17 -2.29
CA ILE A 498 -2.62 13.96 -3.09
C ILE A 498 -4.10 13.60 -3.09
N GLN A 499 -4.76 13.62 -1.92
CA GLN A 499 -6.18 13.29 -1.82
C GLN A 499 -7.04 14.28 -2.63
N GLN A 500 -6.81 15.58 -2.49
CA GLN A 500 -7.54 16.60 -3.26
C GLN A 500 -7.33 16.45 -4.77
N ALA A 501 -6.09 16.17 -5.19
CA ALA A 501 -5.77 15.94 -6.60
C ALA A 501 -6.42 14.64 -7.11
N GLN A 502 -6.47 13.58 -6.30
CA GLN A 502 -7.12 12.32 -6.65
C GLN A 502 -8.64 12.50 -6.81
N ASP A 503 -9.27 13.26 -5.91
CA ASP A 503 -10.71 13.59 -6.02
C ASP A 503 -11.00 14.41 -7.28
N TYR A 504 -10.12 15.37 -7.62
CA TYR A 504 -10.20 16.13 -8.87
C TYR A 504 -10.06 15.21 -10.09
N VAL A 505 -9.06 14.32 -10.12
CA VAL A 505 -8.86 13.36 -11.22
C VAL A 505 -10.05 12.43 -11.37
N ASN A 506 -10.58 11.88 -10.27
CA ASN A 506 -11.70 10.96 -10.27
C ASN A 506 -12.98 11.64 -10.82
N SER A 507 -13.28 12.86 -10.36
CA SER A 507 -14.44 13.62 -10.85
C SER A 507 -14.31 14.00 -12.34
N GLN A 508 -13.14 14.49 -12.75
CA GLN A 508 -12.91 14.94 -14.12
C GLN A 508 -12.82 13.78 -15.11
N SER A 509 -12.28 12.61 -14.74
CA SER A 509 -12.13 11.48 -15.66
C SER A 509 -13.47 11.02 -16.24
N GLY A 510 -14.50 10.89 -15.39
CA GLY A 510 -15.84 10.51 -15.85
C GLY A 510 -16.49 11.58 -16.72
N GLU A 511 -16.33 12.86 -16.36
CA GLU A 511 -16.85 13.98 -17.16
C GLU A 511 -16.19 14.06 -18.54
N GLN A 512 -14.87 13.83 -18.63
CA GLN A 512 -14.14 13.83 -19.90
C GLN A 512 -14.59 12.68 -20.79
N GLU A 513 -14.82 11.49 -20.23
CA GLU A 513 -15.29 10.34 -21.00
C GLU A 513 -16.71 10.55 -21.53
N ALA A 514 -17.61 11.07 -20.70
CA ALA A 514 -18.97 11.41 -21.11
C ALA A 514 -18.97 12.45 -22.24
N LYS A 515 -18.22 13.55 -22.08
CA LYS A 515 -18.07 14.59 -23.13
C LYS A 515 -17.48 14.03 -24.41
N ARG A 516 -16.49 13.15 -24.32
CA ARG A 516 -15.90 12.51 -25.51
C ARG A 516 -16.94 11.70 -26.28
N ASN A 517 -17.79 10.95 -25.57
CA ASN A 517 -18.84 10.16 -26.20
C ASN A 517 -19.91 11.04 -26.84
N GLU A 518 -20.32 12.12 -26.17
CA GLU A 518 -21.23 13.12 -26.74
C GLU A 518 -20.65 13.76 -28.01
N LEU A 519 -19.36 14.14 -28.00
CA LEU A 519 -18.71 14.74 -29.17
C LEU A 519 -18.61 13.78 -30.35
N LYS A 520 -18.35 12.49 -30.11
CA LYS A 520 -18.38 11.47 -31.17
C LYS A 520 -19.77 11.35 -31.80
N GLN A 521 -20.84 11.35 -30.99
CA GLN A 521 -22.21 11.28 -31.51
C GLN A 521 -22.55 12.53 -32.35
N LEU A 522 -22.12 13.71 -31.89
CA LEU A 522 -22.30 14.96 -32.65
C LEU A 522 -21.51 14.92 -33.97
N GLU A 523 -20.31 14.35 -33.98
CA GLU A 523 -19.47 14.21 -35.18
C GLU A 523 -20.08 13.22 -36.18
N GLU A 524 -20.59 12.08 -35.73
CA GLU A 524 -21.33 11.13 -36.57
C GLU A 524 -22.59 11.76 -37.18
N ALA A 525 -23.37 12.49 -36.36
CA ALA A 525 -24.54 13.23 -36.83
C ALA A 525 -24.16 14.30 -37.85
N LEU A 526 -23.07 15.04 -37.63
CA LEU A 526 -22.55 16.03 -38.57
C LEU A 526 -22.12 15.38 -39.90
N GLN A 527 -21.46 14.21 -39.83
CA GLN A 527 -21.04 13.45 -41.01
C GLN A 527 -22.25 13.05 -41.86
N SER A 528 -23.33 12.57 -41.23
CA SER A 528 -24.57 12.22 -41.94
C SER A 528 -25.23 13.44 -42.62
N GLN A 529 -25.21 14.61 -41.96
CA GLN A 529 -25.74 15.86 -42.53
C GLN A 529 -24.87 16.37 -43.68
N ARG A 530 -23.54 16.21 -43.60
CA ARG A 530 -22.61 16.54 -44.70
C ARG A 530 -22.90 15.71 -45.95
N VAL A 531 -23.12 14.40 -45.79
CA VAL A 531 -23.45 13.52 -46.91
C VAL A 531 -24.78 13.95 -47.55
N SER A 532 -25.82 14.18 -46.72
CA SER A 532 -27.12 14.65 -47.20
C SER A 532 -27.02 16.00 -47.95
N ALA A 533 -26.17 16.91 -47.49
CA ALA A 533 -25.94 18.21 -48.13
C ALA A 533 -25.23 18.07 -49.47
N ALA A 534 -24.24 17.17 -49.55
CA ALA A 534 -23.54 16.87 -50.79
C ALA A 534 -24.48 16.22 -51.83
N GLU A 535 -25.36 15.31 -51.41
CA GLU A 535 -26.34 14.67 -52.29
C GLU A 535 -27.33 15.68 -52.88
N LEU A 536 -27.90 16.57 -52.05
CA LEU A 536 -28.80 17.62 -52.52
C LEU A 536 -28.08 18.61 -53.46
N ALA A 537 -26.86 19.02 -53.11
CA ALA A 537 -26.05 19.87 -53.97
C ALA A 537 -25.77 19.22 -55.34
N GLY A 538 -25.46 17.92 -55.35
CA GLY A 538 -25.29 17.16 -56.59
C GLY A 538 -26.56 17.12 -57.45
N ARG A 539 -27.73 16.89 -56.82
CA ARG A 539 -29.02 16.92 -57.53
C ARG A 539 -29.33 18.29 -58.12
N VAL A 540 -29.09 19.37 -57.38
CA VAL A 540 -29.28 20.75 -57.85
C VAL A 540 -28.38 21.04 -59.05
N ALA A 541 -27.09 20.66 -58.98
CA ALA A 541 -26.16 20.85 -60.09
C ALA A 541 -26.61 20.11 -61.36
N LEU A 542 -26.97 18.83 -61.24
CA LEU A 542 -27.46 18.04 -62.37
C LEU A 542 -28.77 18.60 -62.95
N TYR A 543 -29.69 19.03 -62.10
CA TYR A 543 -30.97 19.59 -62.54
C TYR A 543 -30.77 20.93 -63.27
N GLN A 544 -29.83 21.76 -62.80
CA GLN A 544 -29.42 22.98 -63.49
C GLN A 544 -28.80 22.70 -64.86
N GLU A 545 -27.88 21.73 -64.95
CA GLU A 545 -27.25 21.32 -66.22
C GLU A 545 -28.26 20.83 -67.25
N MET A 546 -29.36 20.21 -66.82
CA MET A 546 -30.44 19.77 -67.71
C MET A 546 -31.36 20.91 -68.17
N LEU A 547 -31.67 21.88 -67.31
CA LEU A 547 -32.61 22.97 -67.65
C LEU A 547 -32.00 24.04 -68.55
N GLN A 548 -30.69 24.27 -68.47
CA GLN A 548 -30.03 25.37 -69.17
C GLN A 548 -30.06 25.23 -70.71
N PRO A 549 -29.76 24.06 -71.32
CA PRO A 549 -29.90 23.88 -72.76
C PRO A 549 -31.35 24.03 -73.27
N ILE A 550 -32.34 23.63 -72.46
CA ILE A 550 -33.76 23.79 -72.79
C ILE A 550 -34.14 25.28 -72.76
N GLN A 551 -33.63 26.05 -71.81
CA GLN A 551 -33.84 27.50 -71.77
C GLN A 551 -33.21 28.20 -72.98
N ASP A 552 -31.99 27.80 -73.37
CA ASP A 552 -31.29 28.39 -74.51
C ASP A 552 -32.05 28.14 -75.82
N SER A 553 -32.54 26.92 -76.03
CA SER A 553 -33.32 26.56 -77.23
C SER A 553 -34.68 27.25 -77.33
N ILE A 554 -35.43 27.38 -76.22
CA ILE A 554 -36.69 28.16 -76.19
C ILE A 554 -36.42 29.64 -76.47
N THR A 555 -35.32 30.19 -75.95
CA THR A 555 -34.90 31.57 -76.20
C THR A 555 -34.57 31.79 -77.68
N THR A 556 -33.83 30.86 -78.29
CA THR A 556 -33.53 30.87 -79.73
C THR A 556 -34.80 30.78 -80.58
N MET A 557 -35.75 29.88 -80.24
CA MET A 557 -37.04 29.79 -80.95
C MET A 557 -37.84 31.11 -80.88
N ARG A 558 -37.89 31.76 -79.71
CA ARG A 558 -38.59 33.04 -79.54
C ARG A 558 -37.95 34.15 -80.38
N GLN A 559 -36.61 34.23 -80.41
CA GLN A 559 -35.88 35.20 -81.24
C GLN A 559 -36.16 34.99 -82.73
N HIS A 560 -36.17 33.75 -83.21
CA HIS A 560 -36.49 33.46 -84.61
C HIS A 560 -37.95 33.75 -84.95
N LEU A 561 -38.92 33.48 -84.06
CA LEU A 561 -40.33 33.88 -84.25
C LEU A 561 -40.49 35.39 -84.39
N GLU A 562 -39.75 36.17 -83.60
CA GLU A 562 -39.77 37.62 -83.67
C GLU A 562 -39.19 38.12 -85.00
N VAL A 563 -38.09 37.53 -85.47
CA VAL A 563 -37.52 37.82 -86.80
C VAL A 563 -38.50 37.46 -87.92
N ILE A 564 -39.18 36.31 -87.85
CA ILE A 564 -40.19 35.89 -88.84
C ILE A 564 -41.37 36.88 -88.87
N ALA A 565 -41.81 37.35 -87.71
CA ALA A 565 -42.90 38.32 -87.57
C ALA A 565 -42.53 39.71 -88.14
N GLN A 566 -41.28 40.15 -87.98
CA GLN A 566 -40.80 41.47 -88.45
C GLN A 566 -40.37 41.48 -89.92
N SER A 567 -39.82 40.37 -90.43
CA SER A 567 -39.26 40.25 -91.79
C SER A 567 -40.24 39.72 -92.84
N GLY A 568 -41.45 39.32 -92.43
CA GLY A 568 -42.46 38.79 -93.34
C GLY A 568 -42.17 37.37 -93.84
N GLY A 569 -41.44 36.56 -93.06
CA GLY A 569 -41.17 35.15 -93.40
C GLY A 569 -39.82 34.91 -94.07
N GLN A 570 -38.76 35.57 -93.61
CA GLN A 570 -37.40 35.32 -94.13
C GLN A 570 -37.03 33.83 -93.98
N HIS A 571 -36.77 33.17 -95.11
CA HIS A 571 -36.57 31.72 -95.20
C HIS A 571 -35.45 31.20 -94.29
N SER A 572 -34.38 31.99 -94.08
CA SER A 572 -33.29 31.62 -93.16
C SER A 572 -33.74 31.53 -91.70
N ALA A 573 -34.61 32.43 -91.24
CA ALA A 573 -35.11 32.41 -89.86
C ALA A 573 -36.07 31.23 -89.61
N ILE A 574 -36.80 30.80 -90.65
CA ILE A 574 -37.68 29.62 -90.61
C ILE A 574 -36.84 28.34 -90.53
N GLU A 575 -35.78 28.23 -91.33
CA GLU A 575 -34.85 27.10 -91.30
C GLU A 575 -34.06 27.01 -89.99
N ASP A 576 -33.61 28.14 -89.44
CA ASP A 576 -32.94 28.17 -88.14
C ASP A 576 -33.90 27.82 -86.99
N MET A 577 -35.17 28.21 -87.08
CA MET A 577 -36.19 27.79 -86.11
C MET A 577 -36.53 26.30 -86.20
N LYS A 578 -36.63 25.75 -87.41
CA LYS A 578 -36.77 24.29 -87.60
C LYS A 578 -35.56 23.54 -87.04
N ARG A 579 -34.34 24.10 -87.16
CA ARG A 579 -33.13 23.54 -86.55
C ARG A 579 -33.21 23.54 -85.03
N ALA A 580 -33.66 24.65 -84.41
CA ALA A 580 -33.86 24.73 -82.96
C ALA A 580 -34.94 23.76 -82.44
N ILE A 581 -36.05 23.57 -83.18
CA ILE A 581 -37.06 22.55 -82.87
C ILE A 581 -36.46 21.15 -83.02
N THR A 582 -35.66 20.93 -84.07
CA THR A 582 -35.00 19.64 -84.32
C THR A 582 -34.01 19.32 -83.21
N GLU A 583 -33.26 20.29 -82.71
CA GLU A 583 -32.33 20.17 -81.57
C GLU A 583 -33.06 19.88 -80.25
N LEU A 584 -34.29 20.36 -80.08
CA LEU A 584 -35.17 20.05 -78.95
C LEU A 584 -35.82 18.66 -79.02
N THR A 585 -36.01 18.13 -80.24
CA THR A 585 -36.43 16.73 -80.47
C THR A 585 -35.25 15.76 -80.55
N ARG A 586 -34.02 16.25 -80.72
CA ARG A 586 -32.80 15.42 -80.76
C ARG A 586 -32.29 15.25 -79.33
N LYS A 587 -31.88 14.03 -78.97
CA LYS A 587 -31.27 13.75 -77.66
C LYS A 587 -30.11 14.76 -77.43
N PRO A 588 -30.13 15.58 -76.37
CA PRO A 588 -29.00 16.43 -76.04
C PRO A 588 -27.78 15.54 -75.75
N GLU A 589 -26.68 15.76 -76.47
CA GLU A 589 -25.38 15.16 -76.16
C GLU A 589 -24.79 15.92 -74.97
N PHE A 590 -24.90 15.33 -73.79
CA PHE A 590 -24.21 15.85 -72.61
C PHE A 590 -22.78 15.31 -72.60
N ALA A 591 -21.81 16.22 -72.49
CA ALA A 591 -20.43 15.85 -72.22
C ALA A 591 -20.35 15.24 -70.82
N MET A 592 -19.94 13.97 -70.74
CA MET A 592 -19.56 13.37 -69.47
C MET A 592 -18.32 14.10 -68.93
N ALA A 593 -18.44 14.73 -67.78
CA ALA A 593 -17.31 15.16 -66.94
C ALA A 593 -17.06 14.15 -65.83
#